data_AF-A0A6F8XHA3-F1
#
_entry.id   AF-A0A6F8XHA3-F1
#
_cell.length_a   1.000
_cell.length_b   1.000
_cell.length_c   1.000
_cell.angle_alpha   90.00
_cell.angle_beta   90.00
_cell.angle_gamma   90.00
#
_symmetry.space_group_name_H-M   'P 1'
#
loop_
_entity.id
_entity.type
_entity.pdbx_description
1 polymer ?
#
loop_
_entity_poly.entity_id
_entity_poly.type
_entity_poly.pdbx_seq_one_letter_code
_entity_poly.pdbx_strand_id
1 'polypeptide(L)'
;MEYFRARLIGSLLSIVAAMTLIGCDAPNDVPASNNASESESIAENELISHPPEGYSVSVSGQSLNDGQVHLELRTNIPGTIELMASISLADQAPDDTWIGKNERVRLVNGTGQATFDVSDLPTGQYEVEASFYPRWGFQDEESRSSGVNESLEHSHPISLKGSGESSELVAQRNEDQRWVIENVIMGSEWDPSFWRNRFGEWEEFSVTTRNPDIISNYYFESLDMTLIVNTLKDEVVVWRMGRDGL
;
A
#
# COMPACT_ATOMS: atom_id res chain seq x y z
N MET A 1 15.32 12.37 32.44
CA MET A 1 16.22 12.67 31.30
C MET A 1 15.40 12.31 30.07
N GLU A 2 14.59 13.27 29.63
CA GLU A 2 13.62 13.11 28.55
C GLU A 2 14.34 13.23 27.21
N TYR A 3 14.24 12.21 26.36
CA TYR A 3 14.67 12.29 24.98
C TYR A 3 13.45 12.56 24.10
N PHE A 4 13.21 13.84 23.84
CA PHE A 4 12.38 14.29 22.72
C PHE A 4 13.11 13.92 21.42
N ARG A 5 12.58 12.97 20.64
CA ARG A 5 12.97 12.78 19.24
C ARG A 5 11.88 13.37 18.35
N ALA A 6 12.20 14.49 17.71
CA ALA A 6 11.39 15.09 16.67
C ALA A 6 11.33 14.15 15.45
N ARG A 7 10.12 13.79 15.00
CA ARG A 7 9.90 13.12 13.72
C ARG A 7 10.05 14.16 12.60
N LEU A 8 11.06 13.97 11.74
CA LEU A 8 11.17 14.68 10.47
C LEU A 8 10.26 13.96 9.47
N ILE A 9 9.17 14.62 9.08
CA ILE A 9 8.34 14.20 7.95
C ILE A 9 9.10 14.61 6.69
N GLY A 10 9.48 13.62 5.87
CA GLY A 10 10.18 13.84 4.61
C GLY A 10 9.24 14.43 3.56
N SER A 11 9.25 15.76 3.40
CA SER A 11 8.71 16.42 2.20
C SER A 11 9.65 16.16 1.02
N LEU A 12 9.11 15.55 -0.03
CA LEU A 12 9.72 15.50 -1.36
C LEU A 12 9.74 16.91 -1.97
N LEU A 13 10.89 17.57 -1.90
CA LEU A 13 11.22 18.77 -2.66
C LEU A 13 11.31 18.41 -4.16
N SER A 14 10.45 19.00 -4.99
CA SER A 14 10.69 19.08 -6.44
C SER A 14 11.01 20.52 -6.83
N ILE A 15 12.17 20.66 -7.48
CA ILE A 15 12.84 21.91 -7.84
C ILE A 15 12.11 22.57 -9.03
N VAL A 16 11.75 23.83 -8.85
CA VAL A 16 11.27 24.73 -9.92
C VAL A 16 12.46 25.15 -10.78
N ALA A 17 12.39 24.87 -12.09
CA ALA A 17 13.25 25.50 -13.08
C ALA A 17 12.44 26.53 -13.87
N ALA A 18 12.60 27.80 -13.54
CA ALA A 18 12.08 28.92 -14.30
C ALA A 18 13.05 29.25 -15.46
N MET A 19 12.56 29.21 -16.71
CA MET A 19 13.22 29.87 -17.83
C MET A 19 12.42 31.11 -18.21
N THR A 20 12.96 32.26 -17.86
CA THR A 20 12.55 33.57 -18.37
C THR A 20 13.10 33.76 -19.78
N LEU A 21 12.24 34.05 -20.76
CA LEU A 21 12.64 34.76 -21.97
C LEU A 21 11.88 36.09 -22.01
N ILE A 22 12.64 37.16 -21.81
CA ILE A 22 12.26 38.55 -22.06
C ILE A 22 12.58 38.85 -23.53
N GLY A 23 11.62 39.42 -24.24
CA GLY A 23 11.83 40.02 -25.57
C GLY A 23 10.80 41.13 -25.80
N CYS A 24 11.25 42.37 -25.68
CA CYS A 24 10.51 43.61 -25.92
C CYS A 24 10.27 43.86 -27.41
N ASP A 25 9.12 44.41 -27.80
CA ASP A 25 8.95 45.81 -28.26
C ASP A 25 7.58 46.06 -28.92
N ALA A 26 7.00 47.22 -28.61
CA ALA A 26 5.71 47.76 -29.06
C ALA A 26 5.86 48.64 -30.34
N PRO A 27 4.91 49.52 -30.74
CA PRO A 27 3.44 49.51 -30.78
C PRO A 27 2.87 49.89 -32.19
N ASN A 28 1.54 49.82 -32.38
CA ASN A 28 0.66 50.87 -32.98
C ASN A 28 -0.49 50.38 -33.89
N ASP A 29 -1.61 51.09 -33.70
CA ASP A 29 -2.71 51.45 -34.63
C ASP A 29 -3.92 50.52 -34.85
N VAL A 30 -5.02 50.96 -34.21
CA VAL A 30 -6.47 50.80 -34.51
C VAL A 30 -6.82 51.73 -35.72
N PRO A 31 -7.95 51.63 -36.51
CA PRO A 31 -9.25 50.96 -36.30
C PRO A 31 -9.83 50.17 -37.50
N ALA A 32 -10.87 49.36 -37.26
CA ALA A 32 -12.11 49.40 -38.06
C ALA A 32 -13.25 48.65 -37.36
N SER A 33 -14.30 49.40 -37.03
CA SER A 33 -15.64 48.92 -36.67
C SER A 33 -16.23 48.04 -37.77
N ASN A 34 -16.91 46.96 -37.41
CA ASN A 34 -18.20 46.59 -37.99
C ASN A 34 -19.00 45.70 -37.03
N ASN A 35 -20.23 46.16 -36.75
CA ASN A 35 -21.27 45.45 -36.02
C ASN A 35 -21.63 44.11 -36.68
N ALA A 36 -21.72 43.07 -35.87
CA ALA A 36 -22.66 41.98 -36.07
C ALA A 36 -23.14 41.52 -34.68
N SER A 37 -24.41 41.78 -34.39
CA SER A 37 -25.10 41.15 -33.27
C SER A 37 -25.30 39.68 -33.60
N GLU A 38 -24.58 38.81 -32.88
CA GLU A 38 -25.03 37.45 -32.62
C GLU A 38 -25.08 37.29 -31.10
N SER A 39 -26.31 37.31 -30.60
CA SER A 39 -26.67 36.91 -29.25
C SER A 39 -26.82 35.40 -29.25
N GLU A 40 -25.95 34.67 -28.56
CA GLU A 40 -26.30 33.36 -28.00
C GLU A 40 -25.42 33.02 -26.79
N SER A 41 -26.12 32.92 -25.66
CA SER A 41 -25.78 32.41 -24.34
C SER A 41 -24.30 32.20 -23.99
N ILE A 42 -23.75 33.15 -23.23
CA ILE A 42 -22.70 32.83 -22.27
C ILE A 42 -23.37 31.96 -21.21
N ALA A 43 -23.19 30.65 -21.31
CA ALA A 43 -23.38 29.78 -20.17
C ALA A 43 -22.45 30.31 -19.07
N GLU A 44 -23.06 30.89 -18.05
CA GLU A 44 -22.40 31.23 -16.81
C GLU A 44 -21.76 29.94 -16.31
N ASN A 45 -20.45 29.83 -16.52
CA ASN A 45 -19.64 28.79 -15.91
C ASN A 45 -19.73 29.10 -14.42
N GLU A 46 -20.70 28.49 -13.72
CA GLU A 46 -20.77 28.53 -12.27
C GLU A 46 -19.42 28.04 -11.78
N LEU A 47 -18.57 29.00 -11.42
CA LEU A 47 -17.30 28.76 -10.78
C LEU A 47 -17.65 27.96 -9.54
N ILE A 48 -17.34 26.66 -9.57
CA ILE A 48 -17.48 25.78 -8.43
C ILE A 48 -16.78 26.49 -7.27
N SER A 49 -17.60 26.95 -6.32
CA SER A 49 -17.12 27.72 -5.18
C SER A 49 -16.21 26.81 -4.37
N HIS A 50 -14.93 27.16 -4.31
CA HIS A 50 -13.98 26.39 -3.54
C HIS A 50 -14.31 26.58 -2.06
N PRO A 51 -14.34 25.51 -1.26
CA PRO A 51 -14.58 25.64 0.18
C PRO A 51 -13.50 26.53 0.81
N PRO A 52 -13.86 27.39 1.79
CA PRO A 52 -12.93 28.34 2.40
C PRO A 52 -11.76 27.67 3.14
N GLU A 53 -11.90 26.40 3.50
CA GLU A 53 -10.87 25.60 4.18
C GLU A 53 -10.06 24.71 3.21
N GLY A 54 -10.30 24.82 1.90
CA GLY A 54 -9.69 23.93 0.90
C GLY A 54 -10.35 22.54 0.85
N TYR A 55 -9.89 21.72 -0.09
CA TYR A 55 -10.40 20.36 -0.25
C TYR A 55 -9.65 19.38 0.67
N SER A 56 -10.35 18.37 1.16
CA SER A 56 -9.83 17.38 2.09
C SER A 56 -10.45 16.01 1.86
N VAL A 57 -9.74 14.99 2.36
CA VAL A 57 -10.26 13.64 2.56
C VAL A 57 -10.14 13.28 4.02
N SER A 58 -10.95 12.35 4.48
CA SER A 58 -10.89 11.82 5.83
C SER A 58 -11.30 10.36 5.83
N VAL A 59 -10.75 9.63 6.78
CA VAL A 59 -11.09 8.23 7.04
C VAL A 59 -11.25 8.03 8.54
N SER A 60 -12.20 7.18 8.89
CA SER A 60 -12.28 6.58 10.22
C SER A 60 -12.42 5.08 10.07
N GLY A 61 -11.87 4.33 11.02
CA GLY A 61 -11.91 2.88 11.03
C GLY A 61 -12.54 2.35 12.30
N GLN A 62 -13.43 1.37 12.16
CA GLN A 62 -14.03 0.67 13.29
C GLN A 62 -13.94 -0.84 13.07
N SER A 63 -13.44 -1.55 14.07
CA SER A 63 -13.51 -3.01 14.09
C SER A 63 -14.98 -3.45 14.22
N LEU A 64 -15.46 -4.25 13.27
CA LEU A 64 -16.77 -4.89 13.35
C LEU A 64 -16.71 -6.14 14.23
N ASN A 65 -15.58 -6.86 14.14
CA ASN A 65 -15.21 -8.02 14.95
C ASN A 65 -13.68 -8.23 14.87
N ASP A 66 -13.17 -9.32 15.44
CA ASP A 66 -11.72 -9.61 15.46
C ASP A 66 -11.09 -9.83 14.06
N GLY A 67 -11.90 -10.07 13.02
CA GLY A 67 -11.44 -10.34 11.65
C GLY A 67 -11.90 -9.33 10.60
N GLN A 68 -12.65 -8.28 10.95
CA GLN A 68 -13.17 -7.31 9.98
C GLN A 68 -13.08 -5.88 10.48
N VAL A 69 -12.66 -4.98 9.59
CA VAL A 69 -12.62 -3.53 9.82
C VAL A 69 -13.49 -2.84 8.79
N HIS A 70 -14.39 -1.99 9.26
CA HIS A 70 -15.17 -1.09 8.43
C HIS A 70 -14.50 0.28 8.39
N LEU A 71 -14.33 0.83 7.19
CA LEU A 71 -13.85 2.20 7.00
C LEU A 71 -14.97 3.08 6.48
N GLU A 72 -15.18 4.24 7.12
CA GLU A 72 -15.96 5.33 6.57
C GLU A 72 -15.02 6.38 5.97
N LEU A 73 -15.23 6.71 4.70
CA LEU A 73 -14.45 7.71 3.98
C LEU A 73 -15.31 8.91 3.63
N ARG A 74 -14.77 10.12 3.82
CA ARG A 74 -15.45 11.37 3.48
C ARG A 74 -14.53 12.34 2.76
N THR A 75 -15.11 13.15 1.89
CA THR A 75 -14.43 14.25 1.21
C THR A 75 -15.42 15.41 1.00
N ASN A 76 -14.90 16.61 0.85
CA ASN A 76 -15.65 17.77 0.37
C ASN A 76 -15.39 18.07 -1.13
N ILE A 77 -14.67 17.20 -1.86
CA ILE A 77 -14.58 17.29 -3.32
C ILE A 77 -15.96 16.97 -3.92
N PRO A 78 -16.50 17.82 -4.82
CA PRO A 78 -17.81 17.61 -5.42
C PRO A 78 -17.82 16.43 -6.41
N GLY A 79 -19.00 15.97 -6.78
CA GLY A 79 -19.19 14.85 -7.70
C GLY A 79 -18.70 13.51 -7.17
N THR A 80 -18.12 12.71 -8.07
CA THR A 80 -17.62 11.36 -7.81
C THR A 80 -16.11 11.30 -7.89
N ILE A 81 -15.48 10.74 -6.84
CA ILE A 81 -14.05 10.42 -6.85
C ILE A 81 -13.78 8.96 -6.47
N GLU A 82 -12.56 8.51 -6.71
CA GLU A 82 -11.98 7.30 -6.12
C GLU A 82 -10.82 7.68 -5.19
N LEU A 83 -10.78 7.03 -4.03
CA LEU A 83 -9.69 7.08 -3.07
C LEU A 83 -8.99 5.73 -3.00
N MET A 84 -7.70 5.74 -2.69
CA MET A 84 -7.05 4.54 -2.15
C MET A 84 -7.38 4.47 -0.66
N ALA A 85 -8.07 3.43 -0.24
CA ALA A 85 -8.23 3.11 1.17
C ALA A 85 -7.21 2.03 1.54
N SER A 86 -6.47 2.21 2.63
CA SER A 86 -5.52 1.20 3.09
C SER A 86 -5.61 0.96 4.59
N ILE A 87 -5.12 -0.21 5.01
CA ILE A 87 -4.85 -0.59 6.39
C ILE A 87 -3.42 -1.11 6.40
N SER A 88 -2.49 -0.41 7.05
CA SER A 88 -1.07 -0.77 7.07
C SER A 88 -0.57 -0.87 8.51
N LEU A 89 0.29 -1.86 8.81
CA LEU A 89 0.95 -1.94 10.11
C LEU A 89 1.73 -0.64 10.35
N ALA A 90 1.62 -0.08 11.56
CA ALA A 90 2.26 1.18 11.90
C ALA A 90 3.78 1.04 11.97
N ASP A 91 4.49 2.16 11.74
CA ASP A 91 5.95 2.29 11.89
C ASP A 91 6.81 1.32 11.04
N GLN A 92 6.30 0.82 9.92
CA GLN A 92 7.06 0.01 8.96
C GLN A 92 8.15 0.84 8.26
N ALA A 93 9.36 0.30 8.18
CA ALA A 93 10.46 0.91 7.43
C ALA A 93 10.27 0.75 5.90
N PRO A 94 10.87 1.63 5.07
CA PRO A 94 10.70 1.56 3.61
C PRO A 94 11.18 0.26 2.95
N ASP A 95 12.10 -0.45 3.60
CA ASP A 95 12.68 -1.72 3.17
C ASP A 95 12.02 -2.95 3.81
N ASP A 96 11.04 -2.74 4.69
CA ASP A 96 10.25 -3.84 5.26
C ASP A 96 9.33 -4.47 4.21
N THR A 97 9.06 -5.76 4.38
CA THR A 97 7.95 -6.39 3.66
C THR A 97 6.65 -5.77 4.14
N TRP A 98 5.94 -5.08 3.26
CA TRP A 98 4.69 -4.40 3.62
C TRP A 98 3.63 -5.38 4.14
N ILE A 99 3.14 -5.10 5.35
CA ILE A 99 2.04 -5.78 6.02
C ILE A 99 0.83 -4.83 6.00
N GLY A 100 -0.17 -5.18 5.20
CA GLY A 100 -1.37 -4.37 5.07
C GLY A 100 -2.29 -4.85 3.95
N LYS A 101 -3.36 -4.09 3.74
CA LYS A 101 -4.35 -4.27 2.68
C LYS A 101 -4.72 -2.93 2.11
N ASN A 102 -5.09 -2.89 0.84
CA ASN A 102 -5.61 -1.69 0.21
C ASN A 102 -6.65 -2.02 -0.87
N GLU A 103 -7.54 -1.08 -1.13
CA GLU A 103 -8.48 -1.13 -2.23
C GLU A 103 -8.85 0.28 -2.71
N ARG A 104 -9.35 0.39 -3.94
CA ARG A 104 -9.92 1.65 -4.43
C ARG A 104 -11.39 1.73 -4.01
N VAL A 105 -11.76 2.85 -3.39
CA VAL A 105 -13.12 3.10 -2.92
C VAL A 105 -13.71 4.26 -3.69
N ARG A 106 -14.87 4.03 -4.29
CA ARG A 106 -15.64 5.07 -4.97
C ARG A 106 -16.45 5.87 -3.95
N LEU A 107 -16.26 7.19 -3.95
CA LEU A 107 -17.06 8.12 -3.16
C LEU A 107 -18.01 8.86 -4.10
N VAL A 108 -19.29 8.87 -3.75
CA VAL A 108 -20.33 9.61 -4.49
C VAL A 108 -20.84 10.70 -3.57
N ASN A 109 -20.78 11.95 -4.03
CA ASN A 109 -21.22 13.13 -3.28
C ASN A 109 -20.57 13.19 -1.88
N GLY A 110 -19.25 12.97 -1.83
CA GLY A 110 -18.47 13.18 -0.62
C GLY A 110 -18.40 12.01 0.36
N THR A 111 -19.04 10.86 0.09
CA THR A 111 -19.06 9.72 1.04
C THR A 111 -18.83 8.38 0.36
N GLY A 112 -18.19 7.45 1.09
CA GLY A 112 -17.92 6.09 0.64
C GLY A 112 -17.51 5.21 1.82
N GLN A 113 -17.47 3.90 1.60
CA GLN A 113 -17.19 2.92 2.64
C GLN A 113 -16.42 1.73 2.07
N ALA A 114 -15.60 1.13 2.93
CA ALA A 114 -14.82 -0.08 2.64
C ALA A 114 -14.94 -1.07 3.78
N THR A 115 -14.75 -2.36 3.49
CA THR A 115 -14.69 -3.39 4.54
C THR A 115 -13.58 -4.36 4.22
N PHE A 116 -12.58 -4.39 5.10
CA PHE A 116 -11.43 -5.27 4.98
C PHE A 116 -11.60 -6.49 5.85
N ASP A 117 -11.38 -7.66 5.27
CA ASP A 117 -11.04 -8.86 6.03
C ASP A 117 -9.58 -8.74 6.49
N VAL A 118 -9.38 -8.71 7.81
CA VAL A 118 -8.08 -8.54 8.47
C VAL A 118 -7.69 -9.78 9.28
N SER A 119 -8.40 -10.90 9.09
CA SER A 119 -8.17 -12.14 9.85
C SER A 119 -6.78 -12.76 9.63
N ASP A 120 -6.13 -12.43 8.51
CA ASP A 120 -4.78 -12.86 8.13
C ASP A 120 -3.69 -11.85 8.53
N LEU A 121 -4.06 -10.64 8.98
CA LEU A 121 -3.09 -9.65 9.46
C LEU A 121 -2.68 -9.95 10.90
N PRO A 122 -1.40 -9.75 11.29
CA PRO A 122 -0.98 -9.94 12.67
C PRO A 122 -1.68 -9.00 13.66
N THR A 123 -1.61 -9.37 14.94
CA THR A 123 -1.91 -8.46 16.04
C THR A 123 -0.91 -7.31 16.03
N GLY A 124 -1.39 -6.08 16.12
CA GLY A 124 -0.53 -4.90 16.13
C GLY A 124 -1.29 -3.56 16.12
N GLN A 125 -0.51 -2.48 16.09
CA GLN A 125 -1.03 -1.14 15.80
C GLN A 125 -0.96 -0.89 14.30
N TYR A 126 -2.04 -0.37 13.74
CA TYR A 126 -2.20 -0.12 12.32
C TYR A 126 -2.63 1.33 12.09
N GLU A 127 -2.38 1.83 10.89
CA GLU A 127 -2.96 3.06 10.38
C GLU A 127 -3.91 2.71 9.24
N VAL A 128 -5.13 3.24 9.32
CA VAL A 128 -6.03 3.27 8.16
C VAL A 128 -5.81 4.59 7.44
N GLU A 129 -5.70 4.56 6.12
CA GLU A 129 -5.39 5.74 5.32
C GLU A 129 -6.39 5.89 4.20
N ALA A 130 -6.77 7.13 3.91
CA ALA A 130 -7.45 7.53 2.70
C ALA A 130 -6.54 8.48 1.91
N SER A 131 -6.20 8.09 0.68
CA SER A 131 -5.30 8.85 -0.19
C SER A 131 -6.00 9.15 -1.53
N PHE A 132 -6.17 10.42 -1.84
CA PHE A 132 -6.65 10.91 -3.14
C PHE A 132 -5.47 11.27 -4.03
N TYR A 133 -5.52 10.83 -5.29
CA TYR A 133 -4.52 11.19 -6.29
C TYR A 133 -5.22 11.81 -7.52
N PRO A 134 -5.04 13.11 -7.80
CA PRO A 134 -5.69 13.80 -8.92
C PRO A 134 -5.48 13.12 -10.28
N ARG A 135 -4.34 12.44 -10.46
CA ARG A 135 -3.98 11.72 -11.69
C ARG A 135 -5.01 10.67 -12.11
N TRP A 136 -5.71 10.05 -11.17
CA TRP A 136 -6.66 8.97 -11.46
C TRP A 136 -7.93 8.99 -10.61
N GLY A 137 -7.99 9.80 -9.55
CA GLY A 137 -9.09 9.79 -8.59
C GLY A 137 -10.38 10.41 -9.14
N PHE A 138 -10.33 11.34 -10.09
CA PHE A 138 -11.54 11.98 -10.63
C PHE A 138 -12.34 11.06 -11.56
N GLN A 139 -13.64 10.89 -11.28
CA GLN A 139 -14.50 9.98 -12.06
C GLN A 139 -15.51 10.72 -12.95
N ASP A 140 -15.73 12.01 -12.75
CA ASP A 140 -16.67 12.82 -13.53
C ASP A 140 -16.20 14.27 -13.72
N GLU A 141 -16.94 15.05 -14.50
CA GLU A 141 -16.55 16.42 -14.85
C GLU A 141 -16.70 17.40 -13.68
N GLU A 142 -17.69 17.18 -12.83
CA GLU A 142 -17.93 17.98 -11.63
C GLU A 142 -16.72 17.89 -10.68
N SER A 143 -16.24 16.67 -10.41
CA SER A 143 -15.06 16.46 -9.59
C SER A 143 -13.79 17.04 -10.23
N ARG A 144 -13.58 16.91 -11.55
CA ARG A 144 -12.43 17.53 -12.25
C ARG A 144 -12.44 19.06 -12.18
N SER A 145 -13.64 19.64 -12.26
CA SER A 145 -13.84 21.09 -12.21
C SER A 145 -13.56 21.70 -10.83
N SER A 146 -13.37 20.86 -9.79
CA SER A 146 -12.95 21.29 -8.45
C SER A 146 -11.58 21.97 -8.41
N GLY A 147 -10.71 21.71 -9.40
CA GLY A 147 -9.37 22.30 -9.47
C GLY A 147 -8.32 21.67 -8.54
N VAL A 148 -8.65 20.58 -7.82
CA VAL A 148 -7.67 19.87 -6.97
C VAL A 148 -6.56 19.27 -7.84
N ASN A 149 -5.32 19.67 -7.58
CA ASN A 149 -4.14 19.28 -8.37
C ASN A 149 -3.02 18.65 -7.53
N GLU A 150 -3.21 18.54 -6.21
CA GLU A 150 -2.31 17.86 -5.28
C GLU A 150 -2.96 16.62 -4.68
N SER A 151 -2.13 15.69 -4.22
CA SER A 151 -2.62 14.54 -3.46
C SER A 151 -3.14 14.99 -2.10
N LEU A 152 -4.22 14.35 -1.64
CA LEU A 152 -4.79 14.59 -0.31
C LEU A 152 -4.75 13.30 0.48
N GLU A 153 -4.33 13.36 1.74
CA GLU A 153 -4.13 12.18 2.57
C GLU A 153 -4.68 12.44 3.99
N HIS A 154 -5.23 11.39 4.59
CA HIS A 154 -5.63 11.39 5.99
C HIS A 154 -5.45 9.99 6.55
N SER A 155 -4.86 9.88 7.74
CA SER A 155 -4.70 8.62 8.45
C SER A 155 -5.40 8.61 9.81
N HIS A 156 -5.78 7.42 10.27
CA HIS A 156 -6.37 7.21 11.59
C HIS A 156 -5.81 5.92 12.20
N PRO A 157 -5.26 5.94 13.42
CA PRO A 157 -4.71 4.75 14.05
C PRO A 157 -5.83 3.80 14.52
N ILE A 158 -5.61 2.49 14.36
CA ILE A 158 -6.46 1.43 14.89
C ILE A 158 -5.60 0.30 15.49
N SER A 159 -6.17 -0.49 16.39
CA SER A 159 -5.52 -1.70 16.90
C SER A 159 -6.22 -2.94 16.37
N LEU A 160 -5.44 -3.91 15.87
CA LEU A 160 -5.96 -5.16 15.35
C LEU A 160 -5.50 -6.34 16.20
N LYS A 161 -6.37 -7.35 16.31
CA LYS A 161 -5.98 -8.70 16.75
C LYS A 161 -5.69 -9.61 15.56
N GLY A 162 -6.55 -9.56 14.53
CA GLY A 162 -6.36 -10.31 13.29
C GLY A 162 -6.11 -11.81 13.55
N SER A 163 -4.99 -12.33 13.05
CA SER A 163 -4.60 -13.74 13.16
C SER A 163 -4.22 -14.18 14.58
N GLY A 164 -3.95 -13.23 15.47
CA GLY A 164 -3.43 -13.49 16.83
C GLY A 164 -1.92 -13.70 16.92
N GLU A 165 -1.22 -13.81 15.78
CA GLU A 165 0.24 -13.81 15.73
C GLU A 165 0.78 -12.39 15.93
N SER A 166 1.91 -12.22 16.61
CA SER A 166 2.49 -10.89 16.80
C SER A 166 3.15 -10.37 15.52
N SER A 167 3.09 -9.06 15.29
CA SER A 167 3.72 -8.42 14.13
C SER A 167 5.22 -8.68 14.02
N GLU A 168 5.93 -8.80 15.14
CA GLU A 168 7.37 -9.09 15.16
C GLU A 168 7.67 -10.49 14.62
N LEU A 169 6.85 -11.49 14.98
CA LEU A 169 7.00 -12.85 14.46
C LEU A 169 6.72 -12.90 12.95
N VAL A 170 5.68 -12.20 12.49
CA VAL A 170 5.39 -12.10 11.06
C VAL A 170 6.51 -11.40 10.29
N ALA A 171 7.05 -10.30 10.83
CA ALA A 171 8.16 -9.58 10.21
C ALA A 171 9.41 -10.48 10.10
N GLN A 172 9.76 -11.18 11.17
CA GLN A 172 10.89 -12.12 11.18
C GLN A 172 10.68 -13.26 10.17
N ARG A 173 9.49 -13.87 10.16
CA ARG A 173 9.14 -14.90 9.18
C ARG A 173 9.28 -14.38 7.75
N ASN A 174 8.77 -13.19 7.45
CA ASN A 174 8.85 -12.60 6.12
C ASN A 174 10.31 -12.33 5.69
N GLU A 175 11.14 -11.85 6.61
CA GLU A 175 12.58 -11.64 6.36
C GLU A 175 13.30 -12.97 6.07
N ASP A 176 13.02 -13.99 6.87
CA ASP A 176 13.66 -15.29 6.72
C ASP A 176 13.17 -16.05 5.48
N GLN A 177 11.88 -15.98 5.16
CA GLN A 177 11.34 -16.47 3.89
C GLN A 177 12.03 -15.78 2.70
N ARG A 178 12.15 -14.45 2.74
CA ARG A 178 12.86 -13.68 1.71
C ARG A 178 14.32 -14.14 1.58
N TRP A 179 15.01 -14.34 2.70
CA TRP A 179 16.38 -14.86 2.68
C TRP A 179 16.46 -16.23 1.98
N VAL A 180 15.53 -17.15 2.29
CA VAL A 180 15.48 -18.46 1.62
C VAL A 180 15.26 -18.31 0.12
N ILE A 181 14.29 -17.49 -0.28
CA ILE A 181 13.97 -17.23 -1.70
C ILE A 181 15.19 -16.69 -2.46
N GLU A 182 15.96 -15.79 -1.84
CA GLU A 182 17.09 -15.11 -2.47
C GLU A 182 18.38 -15.92 -2.46
N ASN A 183 18.60 -16.77 -1.46
CA ASN A 183 19.90 -17.42 -1.23
C ASN A 183 19.90 -18.94 -1.48
N VAL A 184 18.72 -19.56 -1.53
CA VAL A 184 18.60 -21.03 -1.58
C VAL A 184 18.13 -21.45 -2.96
N ILE A 185 19.01 -22.15 -3.66
CA ILE A 185 18.78 -22.67 -5.00
C ILE A 185 18.94 -24.20 -5.02
N MET A 186 18.55 -24.82 -6.13
CA MET A 186 18.81 -26.26 -6.33
C MET A 186 20.31 -26.55 -6.24
N GLY A 187 20.69 -27.54 -5.42
CA GLY A 187 22.08 -27.89 -5.15
C GLY A 187 22.72 -27.10 -4.00
N SER A 188 22.00 -26.18 -3.34
CA SER A 188 22.48 -25.57 -2.09
C SER A 188 22.73 -26.65 -1.04
N GLU A 189 23.82 -26.51 -0.29
CA GLU A 189 24.21 -27.47 0.75
C GLU A 189 23.15 -27.61 1.84
N TRP A 190 22.86 -28.85 2.22
CA TRP A 190 22.05 -29.20 3.37
C TRP A 190 22.96 -29.53 4.55
N ASP A 191 23.27 -28.52 5.37
CA ASP A 191 23.86 -28.72 6.70
C ASP A 191 22.76 -28.61 7.77
N PRO A 192 22.32 -29.74 8.37
CA PRO A 192 21.30 -29.74 9.43
C PRO A 192 21.59 -28.76 10.57
N SER A 193 22.87 -28.53 10.89
CA SER A 193 23.28 -27.63 11.97
C SER A 193 23.03 -26.17 11.59
N PHE A 194 23.40 -25.77 10.38
CA PHE A 194 23.10 -24.44 9.84
C PHE A 194 21.59 -24.15 9.87
N TRP A 195 20.78 -25.05 9.30
CA TRP A 195 19.34 -24.85 9.19
C TRP A 195 18.66 -24.81 10.56
N ARG A 196 19.04 -25.71 11.48
CA ARG A 196 18.53 -25.71 12.86
C ARG A 196 18.89 -24.43 13.60
N ASN A 197 20.14 -23.98 13.48
CA ASN A 197 20.61 -22.80 14.19
C ASN A 197 19.94 -21.52 13.69
N ARG A 198 19.63 -21.46 12.38
CA ARG A 198 19.03 -20.27 11.78
C ARG A 198 17.52 -20.23 11.96
N PHE A 199 16.82 -21.32 11.68
CA PHE A 199 15.36 -21.34 11.57
C PHE A 199 14.66 -22.19 12.65
N GLY A 200 15.43 -22.89 13.49
CA GLY A 200 14.89 -23.77 14.52
C GLY A 200 14.64 -25.20 14.04
N GLU A 201 13.90 -25.96 14.85
CA GLU A 201 13.56 -27.33 14.52
C GLU A 201 12.56 -27.40 13.35
N TRP A 202 12.63 -28.51 12.61
CA TRP A 202 11.70 -28.83 11.53
C TRP A 202 10.90 -30.09 11.86
N GLU A 203 9.73 -30.19 11.23
CA GLU A 203 8.96 -31.42 11.16
C GLU A 203 9.25 -32.14 9.85
N GLU A 204 9.61 -33.43 9.93
CA GLU A 204 9.64 -34.28 8.75
C GLU A 204 8.24 -34.83 8.45
N PHE A 205 7.86 -34.88 7.17
CA PHE A 205 6.65 -35.57 6.74
C PHE A 205 6.89 -36.39 5.48
N SER A 206 6.05 -37.40 5.26
CA SER A 206 6.27 -38.42 4.24
C SER A 206 6.33 -37.86 2.82
N VAL A 207 7.23 -38.43 2.03
CA VAL A 207 7.31 -38.17 0.59
C VAL A 207 6.30 -39.02 -0.18
N THR A 208 5.58 -38.40 -1.13
CA THR A 208 4.47 -39.08 -1.85
C THR A 208 4.76 -39.40 -3.31
N THR A 209 5.63 -38.64 -3.98
CA THR A 209 5.87 -38.70 -5.44
C THR A 209 7.31 -39.08 -5.82
N ARG A 210 8.19 -39.25 -4.84
CA ARG A 210 9.62 -39.59 -5.01
C ARG A 210 10.02 -40.75 -4.11
N ASN A 211 11.25 -41.23 -4.28
CA ASN A 211 11.80 -42.26 -3.41
C ASN A 211 12.11 -41.65 -2.02
N PRO A 212 11.43 -42.07 -0.94
CA PRO A 212 11.67 -41.55 0.42
C PRO A 212 13.05 -41.90 0.97
N ASP A 213 13.76 -42.87 0.40
CA ASP A 213 15.14 -43.19 0.81
C ASP A 213 16.17 -42.16 0.27
N ILE A 214 15.74 -41.27 -0.63
CA ILE A 214 16.60 -40.28 -1.30
C ILE A 214 16.12 -38.85 -1.04
N ILE A 215 14.80 -38.66 -0.97
CA ILE A 215 14.17 -37.36 -0.79
C ILE A 215 13.49 -37.33 0.57
N SER A 216 13.68 -36.23 1.31
CA SER A 216 12.94 -35.92 2.54
C SER A 216 12.30 -34.54 2.44
N ASN A 217 11.14 -34.39 3.07
CA ASN A 217 10.45 -33.10 3.22
C ASN A 217 10.66 -32.58 4.65
N TYR A 218 11.30 -31.43 4.81
CA TYR A 218 11.54 -30.79 6.11
C TYR A 218 10.76 -29.47 6.20
N TYR A 219 9.67 -29.48 6.97
CA TYR A 219 8.82 -28.32 7.19
C TYR A 219 9.30 -27.49 8.39
N PHE A 220 9.57 -26.21 8.18
CA PHE A 220 9.93 -25.25 9.22
C PHE A 220 8.71 -24.39 9.54
N GLU A 221 8.13 -24.58 10.72
CA GLU A 221 6.96 -23.81 11.18
C GLU A 221 7.27 -22.31 11.29
N SER A 222 8.47 -21.95 11.74
CA SER A 222 8.96 -20.57 11.86
C SER A 222 9.00 -19.82 10.52
N LEU A 223 9.20 -20.56 9.42
CA LEU A 223 9.21 -20.04 8.06
C LEU A 223 7.86 -20.18 7.38
N ASP A 224 6.99 -21.05 7.87
CA ASP A 224 5.92 -21.65 7.08
C ASP A 224 6.42 -22.06 5.67
N MET A 225 7.52 -22.83 5.62
CA MET A 225 8.13 -23.31 4.38
C MET A 225 8.63 -24.74 4.54
N THR A 226 8.59 -25.49 3.44
CA THR A 226 9.18 -26.83 3.35
C THR A 226 10.43 -26.81 2.48
N LEU A 227 11.54 -27.33 3.01
CA LEU A 227 12.74 -27.63 2.25
C LEU A 227 12.73 -29.10 1.83
N ILE A 228 12.82 -29.33 0.53
CA ILE A 228 12.85 -30.68 -0.04
C ILE A 228 14.30 -31.00 -0.36
N VAL A 229 14.82 -32.04 0.28
CA VAL A 229 16.26 -32.32 0.33
C VAL A 229 16.57 -33.67 -0.26
N ASN A 230 17.65 -33.75 -1.03
CA ASN A 230 18.27 -35.00 -1.40
C ASN A 230 19.24 -35.43 -0.30
N THR A 231 18.83 -36.37 0.53
CA THR A 231 19.58 -36.84 1.70
C THR A 231 20.79 -37.71 1.33
N LEU A 232 20.88 -38.21 0.09
CA LEU A 232 22.09 -38.90 -0.39
C LEU A 232 23.20 -37.95 -0.80
N LYS A 233 22.85 -36.71 -1.16
CA LYS A 233 23.81 -35.70 -1.63
C LYS A 233 24.02 -34.56 -0.64
N ASP A 234 23.21 -34.50 0.42
CA ASP A 234 23.14 -33.37 1.34
C ASP A 234 22.93 -32.05 0.58
N GLU A 235 21.91 -32.03 -0.28
CA GLU A 235 21.58 -30.87 -1.13
C GLU A 235 20.08 -30.56 -1.13
N VAL A 236 19.74 -29.28 -1.07
CA VAL A 236 18.38 -28.79 -1.29
C VAL A 236 18.00 -28.99 -2.76
N VAL A 237 16.89 -29.66 -3.02
CA VAL A 237 16.34 -29.84 -4.37
C VAL A 237 15.49 -28.64 -4.75
N VAL A 238 14.59 -28.24 -3.86
CA VAL A 238 13.65 -27.12 -4.03
C VAL A 238 13.05 -26.75 -2.68
N TRP A 239 12.51 -25.54 -2.56
CA TRP A 239 11.70 -25.11 -1.42
C TRP A 239 10.27 -24.80 -1.87
N ARG A 240 9.32 -24.89 -0.95
CA ARG A 240 7.92 -24.51 -1.17
C ARG A 240 7.36 -23.76 0.03
N MET A 241 6.40 -22.88 -0.24
CA MET A 241 5.62 -22.23 0.81
C MET A 241 4.69 -23.25 1.47
N GLY A 242 4.50 -23.10 2.77
CA GLY A 242 3.68 -23.98 3.60
C GLY A 242 4.25 -25.37 3.80
N ARG A 243 3.42 -26.22 4.40
CA ARG A 243 3.64 -27.67 4.52
C ARG A 243 3.33 -28.39 3.20
N ASP A 244 4.06 -28.03 2.15
CA ASP A 244 3.93 -28.62 0.81
C ASP A 244 5.23 -29.30 0.36
N GLY A 245 5.14 -30.59 0.06
CA GLY A 245 6.30 -31.45 -0.21
C GLY A 245 6.24 -32.12 -1.57
N LEU A 246 7.14 -33.09 -1.78
CA LEU A 246 7.06 -34.07 -2.85
C LEU A 246 6.45 -35.37 -2.36
#